data_AF-A0A832ZWE5-F1
#
_entry.id   AF-A0A832ZWE5-F1
#
_cell.length_a   1.000
_cell.length_b   1.000
_cell.length_c   1.000
_cell.angle_alpha   90.00
_cell.angle_beta   90.00
_cell.angle_gamma   90.00
#
_symmetry.space_group_name_H-M   'P 1'
#
loop_
_entity.id
_entity.type
_entity.pdbx_description
1 polymer ?
#
loop_
_entity_poly.entity_id
_entity_poly.type
_entity_poly.pdbx_seq_one_letter_code
_entity_poly.pdbx_strand_id
1 'polypeptide(L)'
;MDTVNDLRIQWIEKLFEKVKRYCNSGAIKDKNKVCKQIESKLQELKYSYAEKDMVLEYVNWISDKLKELKGCPVSSEEAKRWLDYTILELEDFPRKLRINVEEPFQVFRYSFVEIVSVSKHPSLQNLKIAKVRDRGGAEYTVVTNMGDVKAGQGGAVVFLPPKEFGGVWSDAMFVAVGVNRPEDISTEKMKELNQYFFSV
;
A
#
# COMPACT_ATOMS: atom_id res chain seq x y z
N MET A 1 16.59 1.95 -17.65
CA MET A 1 15.10 1.87 -17.57
C MET A 1 14.50 3.28 -17.70
N ASP A 2 13.33 3.49 -18.30
CA ASP A 2 12.70 4.83 -18.33
C ASP A 2 12.07 5.15 -16.96
N THR A 3 12.89 5.68 -16.04
CA THR A 3 12.54 5.84 -14.62
C THR A 3 11.51 6.93 -14.36
N VAL A 4 11.37 7.92 -15.23
CA VAL A 4 10.41 9.02 -15.04
C VAL A 4 8.97 8.57 -15.37
N ASN A 5 8.83 7.69 -16.36
CA ASN A 5 7.54 7.14 -16.78
C ASN A 5 7.20 5.79 -16.13
N ASP A 6 8.09 5.25 -15.30
CA ASP A 6 7.85 4.00 -14.58
C ASP A 6 6.73 4.16 -13.53
N LEU A 7 5.63 3.43 -13.72
CA LEU A 7 4.46 3.48 -12.82
C LEU A 7 4.80 3.16 -11.36
N ARG A 8 5.82 2.32 -11.11
CA ARG A 8 6.24 1.96 -9.75
C ARG A 8 6.96 3.12 -9.09
N ILE A 9 7.77 3.87 -9.84
CA ILE A 9 8.48 5.06 -9.32
C ILE A 9 7.51 6.21 -9.11
N GLN A 10 6.57 6.42 -10.04
CA GLN A 10 5.48 7.38 -9.86
C GLN A 10 4.63 7.06 -8.63
N TRP A 11 4.38 5.77 -8.35
CA TRP A 11 3.68 5.36 -7.14
C TRP A 11 4.45 5.74 -5.87
N ILE A 12 5.75 5.44 -5.80
CA ILE A 12 6.59 5.83 -4.66
C ILE A 12 6.54 7.36 -4.44
N GLU A 13 6.61 8.15 -5.50
CA GLU A 13 6.53 9.61 -5.41
C GLU A 13 5.20 10.05 -4.77
N LYS A 14 4.05 9.52 -5.24
CA LYS A 14 2.74 9.83 -4.66
C LYS A 14 2.63 9.45 -3.19
N LEU A 15 3.13 8.27 -2.82
CA LEU A 15 3.14 7.83 -1.42
C LEU A 15 3.97 8.77 -0.55
N PHE A 16 5.17 9.13 -1.04
CA PHE A 16 6.02 10.07 -0.32
C PHE A 16 5.39 11.46 -0.22
N GLU A 17 4.77 11.97 -1.27
CA GLU A 17 4.06 13.25 -1.23
C GLU A 17 2.97 13.27 -0.15
N LYS A 18 2.23 12.17 -0.01
CA LYS A 18 1.22 12.03 1.04
C LYS A 18 1.84 12.02 2.44
N VAL A 19 2.93 11.27 2.66
CA VAL A 19 3.68 11.31 3.93
C VAL A 19 4.24 12.71 4.21
N LYS A 20 4.79 13.37 3.19
CA LYS A 20 5.33 14.74 3.26
C LYS A 20 4.26 15.75 3.69
N ARG A 21 2.99 15.57 3.28
CA ARG A 21 1.87 16.41 3.77
C ARG A 21 1.69 16.29 5.29
N TYR A 22 1.78 15.09 5.86
CA TYR A 22 1.73 14.91 7.33
C TYR A 22 2.95 15.45 8.05
N CYS A 23 4.11 15.39 7.40
CA CYS A 23 5.31 16.08 7.88
C CYS A 23 5.07 17.59 7.94
N ASN A 24 4.59 18.19 6.84
CA ASN A 24 4.35 19.64 6.76
C ASN A 24 3.26 20.12 7.72
N SER A 25 2.20 19.34 7.93
CA SER A 25 1.13 19.70 8.88
C SER A 25 1.54 19.59 10.35
N GLY A 26 2.71 19.02 10.65
CA GLY A 26 3.17 18.80 12.01
C GLY A 26 2.68 17.50 12.64
N ALA A 27 1.91 16.69 11.92
CA ALA A 27 1.44 15.39 12.40
C ALA A 27 2.60 14.39 12.61
N ILE A 28 3.70 14.54 11.86
CA ILE A 28 4.98 13.89 12.11
C ILE A 28 5.99 14.98 12.50
N LYS A 29 6.56 14.89 13.71
CA LYS A 29 7.51 15.90 14.26
C LYS A 29 8.96 15.59 13.85
N ASP A 30 9.86 16.57 13.98
CA ASP A 30 11.33 16.43 13.78
C ASP A 30 11.83 15.87 12.41
N LYS A 31 10.94 15.93 11.43
CA LYS A 31 10.99 15.36 10.08
C LYS A 31 11.73 16.12 8.97
N ASN A 32 12.03 17.41 9.15
CA ASN A 32 12.35 18.32 8.03
C ASN A 32 13.61 17.92 7.25
N LYS A 33 14.65 17.43 7.95
CA LYS A 33 15.89 16.99 7.33
C LYS A 33 15.67 15.72 6.50
N VAL A 34 14.96 14.75 7.07
CA VAL A 34 14.67 13.45 6.43
C VAL A 34 13.81 13.63 5.18
N CYS A 35 12.76 14.46 5.24
CA CYS A 35 11.90 14.72 4.09
C CYS A 35 12.66 15.34 2.92
N LYS A 36 13.53 16.34 3.18
CA LYS A 36 14.34 16.96 2.13
C LYS A 36 15.32 15.98 1.48
N GLN A 37 15.91 15.09 2.29
CA GLN A 37 16.82 14.05 1.82
C GLN A 37 16.10 13.04 0.92
N ILE A 38 14.92 12.58 1.32
CA ILE A 38 14.10 11.67 0.50
C ILE A 38 13.67 12.35 -0.80
N GLU A 39 13.19 13.59 -0.73
CA GLU A 39 12.76 14.35 -1.91
C GLU A 39 13.89 14.50 -2.95
N SER A 40 15.09 14.88 -2.51
CA SER A 40 16.26 14.95 -3.39
C SER A 40 16.56 13.61 -4.05
N LYS A 41 16.56 12.53 -3.25
CA LYS A 41 16.86 11.18 -3.75
C LYS A 41 15.81 10.67 -4.73
N LEU A 42 14.53 11.02 -4.52
CA LEU A 42 13.45 10.70 -5.46
C LEU A 42 13.62 11.40 -6.81
N GLN A 43 14.04 12.67 -6.82
CA GLN A 43 14.31 13.38 -8.07
C GLN A 43 15.51 12.76 -8.80
N GLU A 44 16.58 12.41 -8.07
CA GLU A 44 17.71 11.67 -8.64
C GLU A 44 17.25 10.35 -9.27
N LEU A 45 16.43 9.56 -8.55
CA LEU A 45 15.88 8.31 -9.06
C LEU A 45 15.06 8.53 -10.34
N LYS A 46 14.10 9.48 -10.32
CA LYS A 46 13.19 9.76 -11.45
C LYS A 46 13.94 10.06 -12.75
N TYR A 47 14.99 10.86 -12.67
CA TYR A 47 15.75 11.30 -13.86
C TYR A 47 17.05 10.52 -14.08
N SER A 48 17.26 9.39 -13.39
CA SER A 48 18.48 8.60 -13.49
C SER A 48 18.58 7.75 -14.76
N TYR A 49 17.45 7.35 -15.34
CA TYR A 49 17.36 6.29 -16.36
C TYR A 49 18.05 4.98 -15.95
N ALA A 50 18.23 4.77 -14.65
CA ALA A 50 19.07 3.72 -14.11
C ALA A 50 18.55 2.31 -14.44
N GLU A 51 19.46 1.34 -14.35
CA GLU A 51 19.12 -0.08 -14.42
C GLU A 51 18.50 -0.58 -13.12
N LYS A 52 17.85 -1.75 -13.17
CA LYS A 52 17.02 -2.27 -12.06
C LYS A 52 17.76 -2.36 -10.73
N ASP A 53 19.02 -2.77 -10.73
CA ASP A 53 19.81 -2.95 -9.51
C ASP A 53 20.10 -1.59 -8.83
N MET A 54 20.51 -0.60 -9.62
CA MET A 54 20.69 0.77 -9.13
C MET A 54 19.38 1.36 -8.62
N VAL A 55 18.26 1.17 -9.34
CA VAL A 55 16.94 1.60 -8.88
C VAL A 55 16.58 0.96 -7.53
N LEU A 56 16.89 -0.31 -7.35
CA LEU A 56 16.67 -0.99 -6.07
C LEU A 56 17.49 -0.36 -4.94
N GLU A 57 18.75 0.03 -5.19
CA GLU A 57 19.56 0.76 -4.20
C GLU A 57 18.92 2.10 -3.80
N TYR A 58 18.44 2.88 -4.77
CA TYR A 58 17.70 4.13 -4.50
C TYR A 58 16.48 3.87 -3.62
N VAL A 59 15.66 2.88 -3.96
CA VAL A 59 14.42 2.57 -3.22
C VAL A 59 14.71 2.06 -1.82
N ASN A 60 15.72 1.20 -1.65
CA ASN A 60 16.15 0.72 -0.34
C ASN A 60 16.62 1.89 0.55
N TRP A 61 17.43 2.80 0.00
CA TRP A 61 17.86 3.98 0.74
C TRP A 61 16.68 4.86 1.16
N ILE A 62 15.69 5.05 0.28
CA ILE A 62 14.47 5.83 0.60
C ILE A 62 13.66 5.12 1.70
N SER A 63 13.50 3.80 1.60
CA SER A 63 12.83 2.97 2.61
C SER A 63 13.49 3.12 3.98
N ASP A 64 14.82 3.01 4.04
CA ASP A 64 15.58 3.15 5.29
C ASP A 64 15.45 4.56 5.87
N LYS A 65 15.46 5.59 5.03
CA LYS A 65 15.21 6.97 5.48
C LYS A 65 13.79 7.18 5.99
N LEU A 66 12.78 6.57 5.38
CA LEU A 66 11.41 6.62 5.88
C LEU A 66 11.27 5.93 7.24
N LYS A 67 12.01 4.84 7.48
CA LYS A 67 12.02 4.15 8.78
C LYS A 67 12.54 5.04 9.90
N GLU A 68 13.42 6.01 9.63
CA GLU A 68 13.82 7.02 10.62
C GLU A 68 12.61 7.83 11.13
N LEU A 69 11.60 8.07 10.28
CA LEU A 69 10.38 8.77 10.69
C LEU A 69 9.50 7.96 11.66
N LYS A 70 9.66 6.64 11.74
CA LYS A 70 8.95 5.81 12.73
C LYS A 70 9.40 6.10 14.16
N GLY A 71 10.63 6.58 14.33
CA GLY A 71 11.16 7.04 15.62
C GLY A 71 10.65 8.42 16.03
N CYS A 72 10.01 9.16 15.11
CA CYS A 72 9.47 10.49 15.40
C CYS A 72 8.11 10.39 16.10
N PRO A 73 7.76 11.35 16.97
CA PRO A 73 6.41 11.45 17.49
C PRO A 73 5.39 11.69 16.36
N VAL A 74 4.38 10.81 16.29
CA VAL A 74 3.27 10.89 15.34
C VAL A 74 1.96 11.16 16.10
N SER A 75 1.27 12.25 15.77
CA SER A 75 0.08 12.70 16.51
C SER A 75 -1.25 12.28 15.87
N SER A 76 -1.22 11.61 14.73
CA SER A 76 -2.40 11.15 13.99
C SER A 76 -2.24 9.69 13.60
N GLU A 77 -3.26 8.87 13.89
CA GLU A 77 -3.30 7.47 13.46
C GLU A 77 -3.28 7.37 11.93
N GLU A 78 -3.94 8.29 11.22
CA GLU A 78 -3.89 8.35 9.76
C GLU A 78 -2.46 8.58 9.26
N ALA A 79 -1.74 9.53 9.85
CA ALA A 79 -0.35 9.81 9.47
C ALA A 79 0.56 8.59 9.70
N LYS A 80 0.35 7.88 10.83
CA LYS A 80 1.06 6.64 11.14
C LYS A 80 0.76 5.55 10.11
N ARG A 81 -0.51 5.33 9.78
CA ARG A 81 -0.95 4.33 8.78
C ARG A 81 -0.36 4.60 7.41
N TRP A 82 -0.35 5.86 6.97
CA TRP A 82 0.26 6.22 5.68
C TRP A 82 1.76 6.01 5.67
N LEU A 83 2.47 6.34 6.75
CA LEU A 83 3.90 6.06 6.89
C LEU A 83 4.19 4.56 6.86
N ASP A 84 3.46 3.77 7.65
CA ASP A 84 3.58 2.30 7.69
C ASP A 84 3.30 1.67 6.32
N TYR A 85 2.22 2.09 5.66
CA TYR A 85 1.86 1.64 4.32
C TYR A 85 2.95 1.96 3.30
N THR A 86 3.49 3.17 3.33
CA THR A 86 4.54 3.61 2.40
C THR A 86 5.79 2.74 2.55
N ILE A 87 6.23 2.50 3.79
CA ILE A 87 7.40 1.64 4.05
C ILE A 87 7.15 0.22 3.54
N LEU A 88 5.98 -0.37 3.81
CA LEU A 88 5.63 -1.71 3.33
C LEU A 88 5.62 -1.79 1.78
N GLU A 89 5.14 -0.74 1.11
CA GLU A 89 5.10 -0.67 -0.36
C GLU A 89 6.50 -0.62 -0.99
N LEU A 90 7.46 0.04 -0.32
CA LEU A 90 8.85 0.10 -0.75
C LEU A 90 9.60 -1.19 -0.41
N GLU A 91 9.27 -1.86 0.70
CA GLU A 91 9.84 -3.17 1.04
C GLU A 91 9.40 -4.27 0.05
N ASP A 92 8.21 -4.16 -0.54
CA ASP A 92 7.73 -5.06 -1.61
C ASP A 92 8.32 -4.71 -3.00
N PHE A 93 9.05 -3.61 -3.13
CA PHE A 93 9.57 -3.14 -4.41
C PHE A 93 10.48 -4.14 -5.15
N PRO A 94 11.38 -4.92 -4.49
CA PRO A 94 12.17 -5.94 -5.18
C PRO A 94 11.30 -6.97 -5.92
N ARG A 95 10.13 -7.31 -5.37
CA ARG A 95 9.17 -8.19 -6.05
C ARG A 95 8.59 -7.50 -7.28
N LYS A 96 8.23 -6.22 -7.18
CA LYS A 96 7.66 -5.40 -8.26
C LYS A 96 8.65 -5.16 -9.43
N LEU A 97 9.95 -5.18 -9.18
CA LEU A 97 10.98 -5.08 -10.23
C LEU A 97 11.09 -6.33 -11.13
N ARG A 98 10.61 -7.49 -10.64
CA ARG A 98 10.64 -8.77 -11.36
C ARG A 98 9.49 -8.93 -12.35
N ILE A 99 8.44 -8.14 -12.22
CA ILE A 99 7.27 -8.17 -13.11
C ILE A 99 7.33 -7.04 -14.12
N ASN A 100 6.72 -7.25 -15.30
CA ASN A 100 6.43 -6.16 -16.21
C ASN A 100 5.20 -5.41 -15.70
N VAL A 101 5.31 -4.09 -15.58
CA VAL A 101 4.23 -3.22 -15.11
C VAL A 101 3.80 -2.37 -16.29
N GLU A 102 2.66 -2.71 -16.86
CA GLU A 102 2.04 -2.03 -18.00
C GLU A 102 0.80 -1.23 -17.55
N GLU A 103 0.19 -1.65 -16.44
CA GLU A 103 -1.06 -1.09 -15.91
C GLU A 103 -0.90 -0.66 -14.45
N PRO A 104 -1.53 0.45 -14.01
CA PRO A 104 -1.38 0.98 -12.66
C PRO A 104 -1.69 -0.03 -11.55
N PHE A 105 -2.73 -0.86 -11.68
CA PHE A 105 -3.10 -1.82 -10.63
C PHE A 105 -1.98 -2.82 -10.29
N GLN A 106 -1.05 -3.07 -11.22
CA GLN A 106 0.04 -4.02 -11.03
C GLN A 106 1.11 -3.51 -10.04
N VAL A 107 1.11 -2.21 -9.71
CA VAL A 107 2.01 -1.67 -8.69
C VAL A 107 1.59 -2.03 -7.27
N PHE A 108 0.31 -2.36 -7.07
CA PHE A 108 -0.19 -2.67 -5.73
C PHE A 108 0.29 -4.04 -5.28
N ARG A 109 0.57 -4.16 -3.99
CA ARG A 109 0.80 -5.45 -3.37
C ARG A 109 -0.52 -6.23 -3.29
N TYR A 110 -0.47 -7.51 -3.61
CA TYR A 110 -1.58 -8.44 -3.41
C TYR A 110 -1.15 -9.62 -2.54
N SER A 111 -2.12 -10.27 -1.90
CA SER A 111 -1.89 -11.51 -1.16
C SER A 111 -3.12 -12.41 -1.17
N PHE A 112 -2.87 -13.71 -1.13
CA PHE A 112 -3.88 -14.70 -0.81
C PHE A 112 -3.97 -14.85 0.70
N VAL A 113 -5.18 -14.80 1.22
CA VAL A 113 -5.46 -14.76 2.65
C VAL A 113 -6.53 -15.77 3.05
N GLU A 114 -6.45 -16.22 4.28
CA GLU A 114 -7.55 -16.88 4.98
C GLU A 114 -8.43 -15.81 5.64
N ILE A 115 -9.75 -15.92 5.49
CA ILE A 115 -10.70 -15.08 6.22
C ILE A 115 -10.90 -15.70 7.61
N VAL A 116 -10.32 -15.08 8.62
CA VAL A 116 -10.31 -15.58 10.01
C VAL A 116 -11.66 -15.32 10.70
N SER A 117 -12.19 -14.10 10.56
CA SER A 117 -13.48 -13.73 11.16
C SER A 117 -14.18 -12.65 10.35
N VAL A 118 -15.50 -12.57 10.52
CA VAL A 118 -16.36 -11.57 9.86
C VAL A 118 -17.37 -11.07 10.88
N SER A 119 -17.47 -9.75 11.02
CA SER A 119 -18.47 -9.09 11.87
C SER A 119 -19.15 -7.94 11.12
N LYS A 120 -20.31 -7.50 11.60
CA LYS A 120 -20.97 -6.30 11.08
C LYS A 120 -20.19 -5.06 11.53
N HIS A 121 -20.13 -4.04 10.67
CA HIS A 121 -19.56 -2.76 11.07
C HIS A 121 -20.42 -2.11 12.17
N PRO A 122 -19.81 -1.54 13.24
CA PRO A 122 -20.56 -1.00 14.37
C PRO A 122 -21.46 0.18 14.03
N SER A 123 -21.05 1.00 13.05
CA SER A 123 -21.73 2.26 12.70
C SER A 123 -22.28 2.31 11.25
N LEU A 124 -21.92 1.36 10.39
CA LEU A 124 -22.21 1.43 8.94
C LEU A 124 -22.93 0.15 8.50
N GLN A 125 -24.26 0.21 8.39
CA GLN A 125 -25.11 -0.99 8.26
C GLN A 125 -24.80 -1.87 7.04
N ASN A 126 -24.28 -1.28 5.96
CA ASN A 126 -23.97 -1.98 4.71
C ASN A 126 -22.54 -2.51 4.64
N LEU A 127 -21.74 -2.36 5.71
CA LEU A 127 -20.35 -2.81 5.74
C LEU A 127 -20.15 -3.94 6.75
N LYS A 128 -19.18 -4.78 6.43
CA LYS A 128 -18.62 -5.83 7.28
C LYS A 128 -17.16 -5.53 7.55
N ILE A 129 -16.67 -6.05 8.67
CA ILE A 129 -15.26 -6.06 9.03
C ILE A 129 -14.82 -7.51 8.97
N ALA A 130 -13.86 -7.81 8.09
CA ALA A 130 -13.20 -9.09 8.02
C ALA A 130 -11.79 -8.99 8.61
N LYS A 131 -11.43 -9.93 9.47
CA LYS A 131 -10.03 -10.18 9.81
C LYS A 131 -9.50 -11.24 8.87
N VAL A 132 -8.40 -10.95 8.21
CA VAL A 132 -7.77 -11.85 7.24
C VAL A 132 -6.33 -12.13 7.65
N ARG A 133 -5.81 -13.31 7.32
CA ARG A 133 -4.44 -13.70 7.60
C ARG A 133 -3.74 -14.13 6.33
N ASP A 134 -2.55 -13.60 6.07
CA ASP A 134 -1.75 -14.04 4.93
C ASP A 134 -0.99 -15.35 5.21
N ARG A 135 -0.30 -15.87 4.19
CA ARG A 135 0.51 -17.09 4.32
C ARG A 135 1.69 -16.96 5.29
N GLY A 136 2.12 -15.73 5.59
CA GLY A 136 3.16 -15.44 6.57
C GLY A 136 2.64 -15.36 8.00
N GLY A 137 1.32 -15.44 8.20
CA GLY A 137 0.67 -15.33 9.51
C GLY A 137 0.34 -13.90 9.93
N ALA A 138 0.62 -12.89 9.09
CA ALA A 138 0.27 -11.51 9.38
C ALA A 138 -1.24 -11.31 9.23
N GLU A 139 -1.84 -10.59 10.19
CA GLU A 139 -3.27 -10.31 10.20
C GLU A 139 -3.58 -8.87 9.78
N TYR A 140 -4.65 -8.72 9.00
CA TYR A 140 -5.09 -7.45 8.43
C TYR A 140 -6.59 -7.26 8.61
N THR A 141 -7.03 -6.01 8.62
CA THR A 141 -8.45 -5.63 8.68
C THR A 141 -8.93 -5.24 7.30
N VAL A 142 -10.02 -5.85 6.83
CA VAL A 142 -10.67 -5.48 5.57
C VAL A 142 -12.10 -5.05 5.84
N VAL A 143 -12.41 -3.79 5.57
CA VAL A 143 -13.79 -3.28 5.58
C VAL A 143 -14.37 -3.50 4.17
N THR A 144 -15.50 -4.19 4.08
CA THR A 144 -16.06 -4.61 2.79
C THR A 144 -17.59 -4.58 2.78
N ASN A 145 -18.17 -4.33 1.61
CA ASN A 145 -19.60 -4.46 1.33
C ASN A 145 -19.96 -5.81 0.68
N MET A 146 -18.99 -6.70 0.46
CA MET A 146 -19.22 -7.99 -0.19
C MET A 146 -20.11 -8.91 0.66
N GLY A 147 -21.18 -9.41 0.04
CA GLY A 147 -22.21 -10.22 0.71
C GLY A 147 -21.75 -11.65 1.04
N ASP A 148 -20.83 -12.19 0.26
CA ASP A 148 -20.37 -13.58 0.22
C ASP A 148 -19.17 -13.89 1.13
N VAL A 149 -18.54 -12.87 1.74
CA VAL A 149 -17.41 -13.02 2.67
C VAL A 149 -17.82 -13.81 3.92
N LYS A 150 -17.18 -14.97 4.13
CA LYS A 150 -17.38 -15.85 5.31
C LYS A 150 -16.05 -16.31 5.90
N ALA A 151 -16.04 -16.55 7.21
CA ALA A 151 -14.89 -17.13 7.90
C ALA A 151 -14.56 -18.54 7.39
N GLY A 152 -13.28 -18.89 7.39
CA GLY A 152 -12.76 -20.18 6.91
C GLY A 152 -12.58 -20.27 5.38
N GLN A 153 -12.96 -19.23 4.63
CA GLN A 153 -12.74 -19.17 3.19
C GLN A 153 -11.38 -18.56 2.85
N GLY A 154 -10.83 -18.95 1.69
CA GLY A 154 -9.74 -18.22 1.04
C GLY A 154 -10.25 -16.94 0.39
N GLY A 155 -9.34 -15.99 0.15
CA GLY A 155 -9.61 -14.79 -0.62
C GLY A 155 -8.33 -14.19 -1.18
N ALA A 156 -8.50 -13.26 -2.11
CA ALA A 156 -7.42 -12.43 -2.62
C ALA A 156 -7.68 -11.00 -2.20
N VAL A 157 -6.67 -10.36 -1.60
CA VAL A 157 -6.72 -8.95 -1.19
C VAL A 157 -5.64 -8.16 -1.88
N VAL A 158 -5.92 -6.88 -2.11
CA VAL A 158 -4.97 -5.87 -2.53
C VAL A 158 -4.76 -4.88 -1.38
N PHE A 159 -3.50 -4.58 -1.08
CA PHE A 159 -3.13 -3.59 -0.07
C PHE A 159 -3.19 -2.21 -0.71
N LEU A 160 -4.34 -1.57 -0.53
CA LEU A 160 -4.58 -0.21 -0.98
C LEU A 160 -4.14 0.78 0.10
N PRO A 161 -3.97 2.05 -0.27
CA PRO A 161 -3.70 3.08 0.72
C PRO A 161 -4.74 3.09 1.84
N PRO A 162 -4.32 3.35 3.08
CA PRO A 162 -5.16 3.19 4.27
C PRO A 162 -6.37 4.12 4.21
N LYS A 163 -7.55 3.57 4.55
CA LYS A 163 -8.81 4.32 4.57
C LYS A 163 -9.63 3.98 5.80
N GLU A 164 -10.18 5.02 6.43
CA GLU A 164 -11.08 4.88 7.57
C GLU A 164 -12.54 4.82 7.11
N PHE A 165 -13.31 3.93 7.73
CA PHE A 165 -14.74 3.81 7.58
C PHE A 165 -15.37 3.85 8.97
N GLY A 166 -16.00 4.97 9.32
CA GLY A 166 -16.77 5.10 10.57
C GLY A 166 -16.03 4.64 11.85
N GLY A 167 -14.76 4.99 12.00
CA GLY A 167 -13.91 4.60 13.14
C GLY A 167 -13.03 3.37 12.93
N VAL A 168 -13.15 2.67 11.79
CA VAL A 168 -12.40 1.44 11.51
C VAL A 168 -11.50 1.62 10.29
N TRP A 169 -10.21 1.36 10.47
CA TRP A 169 -9.22 1.37 9.39
C TRP A 169 -9.27 0.07 8.59
N SER A 170 -9.36 0.20 7.27
CA SER A 170 -9.17 -0.90 6.33
C SER A 170 -7.72 -0.89 5.81
N ASP A 171 -7.02 -2.01 5.99
CA ASP A 171 -5.63 -2.23 5.58
C ASP A 171 -5.54 -2.74 4.12
N ALA A 172 -6.62 -3.32 3.61
CA ALA A 172 -6.68 -3.89 2.28
C ALA A 172 -8.13 -3.89 1.75
N MET A 173 -8.30 -4.33 0.51
CA MET A 173 -9.59 -4.56 -0.13
C MET A 173 -9.62 -5.95 -0.76
N PHE A 174 -10.76 -6.64 -0.68
CA PHE A 174 -10.96 -7.88 -1.41
C PHE A 174 -11.02 -7.62 -2.91
N VAL A 175 -10.26 -8.41 -3.66
CA VAL A 175 -10.40 -8.53 -5.12
C VAL A 175 -11.37 -9.65 -5.44
N ALA A 176 -11.23 -10.77 -4.73
CA ALA A 176 -12.07 -11.95 -4.87
C ALA A 176 -12.15 -12.73 -3.54
N VAL A 177 -13.23 -13.48 -3.37
CA VAL A 177 -13.52 -14.32 -2.20
C VAL A 177 -13.76 -15.76 -2.69
N GLY A 178 -13.40 -16.75 -1.89
CA GLY A 178 -13.50 -18.17 -2.26
C GLY A 178 -12.39 -18.63 -3.21
N VAL A 179 -11.35 -17.81 -3.40
CA VAL A 179 -10.23 -18.07 -4.30
C VAL A 179 -8.96 -18.41 -3.51
N ASN A 180 -8.06 -19.19 -4.11
CA ASN A 180 -6.80 -19.57 -3.47
C ASN A 180 -5.57 -19.43 -4.39
N ARG A 181 -5.78 -19.13 -5.68
CA ARG A 181 -4.72 -19.07 -6.68
C ARG A 181 -4.86 -17.86 -7.61
N PRO A 182 -3.75 -17.36 -8.21
CA PRO A 182 -3.76 -16.23 -9.14
C PRO A 182 -4.72 -16.38 -10.31
N GLU A 183 -4.82 -17.59 -10.89
CA GLU A 183 -5.68 -17.91 -12.01
C GLU A 183 -7.19 -17.75 -11.72
N ASP A 184 -7.56 -17.68 -10.44
CA ASP A 184 -8.95 -17.50 -10.01
C ASP A 184 -9.40 -16.02 -10.06
N ILE A 185 -8.49 -15.09 -10.33
CA ILE A 185 -8.74 -13.64 -10.27
C ILE A 185 -8.94 -13.07 -11.69
N SER A 186 -10.10 -12.45 -11.94
CA SER A 186 -10.37 -11.74 -13.19
C SER A 186 -9.51 -10.48 -13.32
N THR A 187 -8.87 -10.33 -14.48
CA THR A 187 -8.11 -9.14 -14.86
C THR A 187 -8.98 -7.89 -14.93
N GLU A 188 -10.22 -8.00 -15.41
CA GLU A 188 -11.19 -6.90 -15.48
C GLU A 188 -11.47 -6.35 -14.08
N LYS A 189 -11.63 -7.24 -13.10
CA LYS A 189 -11.82 -6.84 -11.70
C LYS A 189 -10.62 -6.11 -11.14
N MET A 190 -9.41 -6.55 -11.50
CA MET A 190 -8.16 -5.90 -11.11
C MET A 190 -8.02 -4.51 -11.75
N LYS A 191 -8.49 -4.31 -12.98
CA LYS A 191 -8.46 -2.99 -13.65
C LYS A 191 -9.32 -1.94 -12.94
N GLU A 192 -10.38 -2.33 -12.23
CA GLU A 192 -11.14 -1.40 -11.38
C GLU A 192 -10.25 -0.74 -10.29
N LEU A 193 -9.11 -1.35 -9.95
CA LEU A 193 -8.18 -0.80 -8.97
C LEU A 193 -7.39 0.39 -9.49
N ASN A 194 -7.33 0.61 -10.81
CA ASN A 194 -6.60 1.73 -11.41
C ASN A 194 -7.05 3.09 -10.83
N GLN A 195 -8.33 3.22 -10.45
CA GLN A 195 -8.85 4.45 -9.83
C GLN A 195 -8.09 4.85 -8.54
N TYR A 196 -7.61 3.87 -7.76
CA TYR A 196 -6.91 4.14 -6.51
C TYR A 196 -5.52 4.71 -6.73
N PHE A 197 -4.89 4.37 -7.86
CA PHE A 197 -3.59 4.92 -8.24
C PHE A 197 -3.69 6.43 -8.50
N PHE A 198 -4.82 6.89 -9.01
CA PHE A 198 -5.07 8.29 -9.34
C PHE A 198 -5.70 9.10 -8.20
N SER A 199 -6.15 8.45 -7.12
CA SER A 199 -6.86 9.10 -6.00
C SER A 199 -6.00 9.53 -4.81
N VAL A 200 -4.72 9.12 -4.78
CA VAL A 200 -3.74 9.52 -3.73
C VAL A 200 -3.22 10.94 -3.99
#